data_AF-A0A948G0E7-F1
#
_entry.id   AF-A0A948G0E7-F1
#
_cell.length_a   1.000
_cell.length_b   1.000
_cell.length_c   1.000
_cell.angle_alpha   90.00
_cell.angle_beta   90.00
_cell.angle_gamma   90.00
#
_symmetry.space_group_name_H-M   'P 1'
#
loop_
_entity.id
_entity.type
_entity.pdbx_description
1 polymer ?
#
loop_
_entity_poly.entity_id
_entity_poly.type
_entity_poly.pdbx_seq_one_letter_code
_entity_poly.pdbx_strand_id
1 'polypeptide(L)'
;MDLETVPTKFARSLLNLAAERGYDHSGILTVAGIGFNPLNNRSPGYQANISAMQYTKLYQQVMSLLQDEAFGLMLGQSVTPGAFRMMCYCIIGCENLGKAIKRACEFFRTFYDADAQIYLDTRKDSAIVGYGSVKKGFAGDKVDAADLYGLSIWHRFFCWLVGSNIELKEVRFA
;
A
#
# COMPACT_ATOMS: atom_id res chain seq x y z
N MET A 1 -20.15 -14.97 1.17
CA MET A 1 -19.13 -14.21 1.91
C MET A 1 -19.93 -13.14 2.64
N ASP A 2 -20.16 -13.30 3.94
CA ASP A 2 -20.97 -12.35 4.71
C ASP A 2 -20.25 -11.01 4.75
N LEU A 3 -20.77 -10.01 4.03
CA LEU A 3 -20.19 -8.65 3.96
C LEU A 3 -20.13 -7.94 5.32
N GLU A 4 -20.77 -8.48 6.35
CA GLU A 4 -20.88 -7.85 7.66
C GLU A 4 -19.74 -8.22 8.62
N THR A 5 -18.96 -9.28 8.33
CA THR A 5 -17.90 -9.75 9.25
C THR A 5 -16.59 -10.09 8.55
N VAL A 6 -15.49 -9.88 9.25
CA VAL A 6 -14.12 -10.09 8.79
C VAL A 6 -13.41 -11.03 9.77
N PRO A 7 -12.72 -12.08 9.30
CA PRO A 7 -11.93 -12.95 10.17
C PRO A 7 -10.91 -12.19 11.02
N THR A 8 -10.90 -12.47 12.32
CA THR A 8 -10.02 -11.81 13.31
C THR A 8 -8.54 -11.94 12.99
N LYS A 9 -8.15 -12.96 12.21
CA LYS A 9 -6.77 -13.11 11.70
C LYS A 9 -6.29 -11.87 10.91
N PHE A 10 -7.17 -11.15 10.22
CA PHE A 10 -6.82 -9.93 9.49
C PHE A 10 -6.56 -8.76 10.43
N ALA A 11 -7.33 -8.66 11.52
CA ALA A 11 -7.06 -7.69 12.59
C ALA A 11 -5.70 -7.98 13.26
N ARG A 12 -5.39 -9.25 13.51
CA ARG A 12 -4.08 -9.68 14.03
C ARG A 12 -2.93 -9.25 13.13
N SER A 13 -3.05 -9.42 11.80
CA SER A 13 -2.04 -8.97 10.85
C SER A 13 -1.81 -7.46 10.88
N LEU A 14 -2.88 -6.65 10.94
CA LEU A 14 -2.77 -5.19 11.06
C LEU A 14 -2.12 -4.74 12.37
N LEU A 15 -2.43 -5.42 13.48
CA LEU A 15 -1.82 -5.12 14.77
C LEU A 15 -0.34 -5.45 14.79
N ASN A 16 0.07 -6.61 14.24
CA ASN A 16 1.48 -6.95 14.11
C ASN A 16 2.26 -5.88 13.31
N LEU A 17 1.67 -5.35 12.24
CA LEU A 17 2.27 -4.25 11.46
C LEU A 17 2.47 -2.97 12.29
N ALA A 18 1.49 -2.62 13.13
CA ALA A 18 1.63 -1.50 14.05
C ALA A 18 2.69 -1.77 15.14
N ALA A 19 2.75 -3.00 15.65
CA ALA A 19 3.72 -3.46 16.65
C ALA A 19 5.17 -3.33 16.15
N GLU A 20 5.41 -3.76 14.91
CA GLU A 20 6.72 -3.69 14.26
C GLU A 20 7.25 -2.26 14.16
N ARG A 21 6.35 -1.26 14.12
CA ARG A 21 6.71 0.16 14.14
C ARG A 21 6.65 0.81 15.53
N GLY A 22 6.52 0.01 16.59
CA GLY A 22 6.57 0.46 17.99
C GLY A 22 5.29 1.10 18.53
N TYR A 23 4.15 0.96 17.83
CA TYR A 23 2.87 1.50 18.31
C TYR A 23 2.20 0.55 19.31
N ASP A 24 1.57 1.12 20.35
CA ASP A 24 0.81 0.35 21.33
C ASP A 24 -0.54 -0.14 20.79
N HIS A 25 -0.82 -1.43 21.00
CA HIS A 25 -2.05 -2.08 20.55
C HIS A 25 -3.29 -1.60 21.31
N SER A 26 -3.15 -1.23 22.58
CA SER A 26 -4.31 -1.02 23.46
C SER A 26 -5.14 0.20 23.04
N GLY A 27 -4.47 1.30 22.68
CA GLY A 27 -5.13 2.49 22.16
C GLY A 27 -5.84 2.24 20.83
N ILE A 28 -5.18 1.51 19.92
CA ILE A 28 -5.71 1.17 18.59
C ILE A 28 -6.98 0.33 18.71
N LEU A 29 -6.96 -0.70 19.56
CA LEU A 29 -8.11 -1.59 19.79
C LEU A 29 -9.30 -0.85 20.41
N THR A 30 -9.02 0.06 21.35
CA THR A 30 -10.04 0.87 22.02
C THR A 30 -10.80 1.74 21.02
N VAL A 31 -10.08 2.45 20.15
CA VAL A 31 -10.70 3.29 19.11
C VAL A 31 -11.45 2.45 18.07
N ALA A 32 -10.94 1.26 17.75
CA ALA A 32 -11.62 0.31 16.86
C ALA A 32 -12.88 -0.33 17.46
N GLY A 33 -13.11 -0.18 18.77
CA GLY A 33 -14.22 -0.84 19.48
C GLY A 33 -14.04 -2.36 19.58
N ILE A 34 -12.80 -2.84 19.64
CA ILE A 34 -12.47 -4.26 19.78
C ILE A 34 -12.07 -4.51 21.23
N GLY A 35 -12.97 -5.13 22.00
CA GLY A 35 -12.81 -5.35 23.45
C GLY A 35 -11.99 -6.58 23.86
N PHE A 36 -11.31 -7.23 22.92
CA PHE A 36 -10.46 -8.41 23.19
C PHE A 36 -9.13 -8.26 22.45
N ASN A 37 -8.11 -9.03 22.84
CA ASN A 37 -6.82 -9.00 22.16
C ASN A 37 -6.80 -9.97 20.96
N PRO A 38 -6.77 -9.49 19.70
CA PRO A 38 -6.76 -10.36 18.51
C PRO A 38 -5.46 -11.16 18.33
N LEU A 39 -4.38 -10.78 19.01
CA LEU A 39 -3.10 -11.50 18.99
C LEU A 39 -3.15 -12.79 19.83
N ASN A 40 -4.06 -12.86 20.80
CA ASN A 40 -4.19 -13.99 21.70
C ASN A 40 -5.56 -14.66 21.57
N ASN A 41 -5.59 -15.83 20.92
CA ASN A 41 -6.81 -16.62 20.73
C ASN A 41 -7.44 -17.11 22.06
N ARG A 42 -6.72 -17.02 23.19
CA ARG A 42 -7.21 -17.34 24.53
C ARG A 42 -7.65 -16.10 25.32
N SER A 43 -7.65 -14.92 24.69
CA SER A 43 -8.16 -13.70 25.31
C SER A 43 -9.61 -13.88 25.76
N PRO A 44 -10.00 -13.38 26.94
CA PRO A 44 -11.41 -13.27 27.31
C PRO A 44 -12.19 -12.52 26.21
N GLY A 45 -13.35 -13.03 25.85
CA GLY A 45 -14.20 -12.42 24.81
C GLY A 45 -13.67 -12.52 23.38
N TYR A 46 -12.69 -13.40 23.10
CA TYR A 46 -12.17 -13.61 21.75
C TYR A 46 -13.28 -14.07 20.79
N GLN A 47 -13.35 -13.42 19.63
CA GLN A 47 -14.28 -13.76 18.55
C GLN A 47 -13.49 -14.20 17.31
N ALA A 48 -13.95 -15.23 16.61
CA ALA A 48 -13.30 -15.71 15.38
C ALA A 48 -13.44 -14.73 14.21
N ASN A 49 -14.50 -13.92 14.22
CA ASN A 49 -14.76 -12.84 13.29
C ASN A 49 -15.10 -11.57 14.07
N ILE A 50 -14.73 -10.41 13.52
CA ILE A 50 -15.14 -9.08 13.98
C ILE A 50 -16.07 -8.46 12.93
N SER A 51 -16.84 -7.44 13.30
CA SER A 51 -17.64 -6.71 12.32
C SER A 51 -16.75 -6.00 11.28
N ALA A 52 -17.26 -5.84 10.06
CA ALA A 52 -16.58 -5.06 9.02
C ALA A 52 -16.29 -3.63 9.50
N MET A 53 -17.20 -3.02 10.27
CA MET A 53 -17.01 -1.68 10.84
C MET A 53 -15.84 -1.62 11.84
N GLN A 54 -15.71 -2.60 12.74
CA GLN A 54 -14.56 -2.70 13.66
C GLN A 54 -13.25 -2.85 12.87
N TYR A 55 -13.25 -3.69 11.83
CA TYR A 55 -12.08 -3.85 10.96
C TYR A 55 -11.73 -2.56 10.22
N THR A 56 -12.70 -1.84 9.66
CA THR A 56 -12.48 -0.56 8.99
C THR A 56 -11.90 0.48 9.94
N LYS A 57 -12.42 0.60 11.17
CA LYS A 57 -11.86 1.53 12.17
C LYS A 57 -10.44 1.14 12.56
N LEU A 58 -10.18 -0.15 12.80
CA LEU A 58 -8.83 -0.65 13.07
C LEU A 58 -7.87 -0.29 11.94
N TYR A 59 -8.26 -0.57 10.70
CA TYR A 59 -7.49 -0.26 9.51
C TYR A 59 -7.18 1.22 9.40
N GLN A 60 -8.17 2.11 9.56
CA GLN A 60 -7.99 3.56 9.53
C GLN A 60 -7.03 4.05 10.61
N GLN A 61 -7.13 3.52 11.83
CA GLN A 61 -6.22 3.88 12.93
C GLN A 61 -4.79 3.44 12.64
N VAL A 62 -4.60 2.20 12.22
CA VAL A 62 -3.28 1.67 11.87
C VAL A 62 -2.67 2.48 10.72
N MET A 63 -3.42 2.76 9.65
CA MET A 63 -2.90 3.59 8.54
C MET A 63 -2.58 5.03 8.96
N SER A 64 -3.42 5.64 9.80
CA SER A 64 -3.18 6.99 10.32
C SER A 64 -1.91 7.06 11.17
N LEU A 65 -1.62 6.02 11.98
CA LEU A 65 -0.42 5.93 12.79
C LEU A 65 0.80 5.63 11.95
N LEU A 66 0.68 4.72 10.97
CA LEU A 66 1.79 4.37 10.09
C LEU A 66 2.15 5.52 9.14
N GLN A 67 1.28 6.53 8.98
CA GLN A 67 1.40 7.62 7.99
C GLN A 67 1.63 7.07 6.57
N ASP A 68 1.26 5.81 6.35
CA ASP A 68 1.61 5.02 5.18
C ASP A 68 0.33 4.82 4.36
N GLU A 69 -0.20 5.94 3.85
CA GLU A 69 -1.37 5.94 2.96
C GLU A 69 -1.13 5.17 1.66
N ALA A 70 0.13 4.85 1.39
CA ALA A 70 0.56 4.15 0.21
C ALA A 70 0.65 2.63 0.46
N PHE A 71 0.20 2.06 1.59
CA PHE A 71 0.26 0.61 1.83
C PHE A 71 1.68 0.01 1.67
N GLY A 72 2.74 0.74 2.01
CA GLY A 72 4.11 0.29 1.76
C GLY A 72 4.50 0.28 0.27
N LEU A 73 3.74 0.97 -0.60
CA LEU A 73 4.09 1.23 -2.01
C LEU A 73 5.47 1.90 -2.17
N MET A 74 5.97 2.54 -1.11
CA MET A 74 7.30 3.14 -1.07
C MET A 74 8.13 2.37 -0.05
N LEU A 75 9.00 1.48 -0.55
CA LEU A 75 9.94 0.69 0.25
C LEU A 75 10.71 1.57 1.25
N GLY A 76 10.29 1.54 2.51
CA GLY A 76 11.06 2.09 3.63
C GLY A 76 11.11 3.62 3.75
N GLN A 77 10.25 4.38 3.07
CA GLN A 77 10.22 5.85 3.16
C GLN A 77 8.82 6.34 3.52
N SER A 78 8.70 7.19 4.55
CA SER A 78 7.42 7.75 4.98
C SER A 78 6.91 8.75 3.95
N VAL A 79 5.86 8.38 3.22
CA VAL A 79 5.08 9.31 2.40
C VAL A 79 4.36 10.27 3.34
N THR A 80 4.51 11.59 3.16
CA THR A 80 3.71 12.55 3.93
C THR A 80 2.22 12.23 3.79
N PRO A 81 1.43 12.13 4.88
CA PRO A 81 0.00 11.88 4.80
C PRO A 81 -0.70 12.88 3.87
N GLY A 82 -1.65 12.39 3.12
CA GLY A 82 -2.38 13.12 2.10
C GLY A 82 -1.64 13.25 0.77
N ALA A 83 -0.35 12.90 0.66
CA ALA A 83 0.39 13.08 -0.58
C ALA A 83 -0.10 12.17 -1.70
N PHE A 84 -0.42 10.89 -1.41
CA PHE A 84 -1.02 10.01 -2.41
C PHE A 84 -2.37 10.56 -2.91
N ARG A 85 -3.21 11.04 -1.98
CA ARG A 85 -4.47 11.71 -2.33
C ARG A 85 -4.24 12.94 -3.22
N MET A 86 -3.24 13.77 -2.91
CA MET A 86 -2.89 14.94 -3.73
C MET A 86 -2.38 14.54 -5.11
N MET A 87 -1.54 13.51 -5.20
CA MET A 87 -1.11 12.94 -6.47
C MET A 87 -2.31 12.47 -7.31
N CYS A 88 -3.27 11.77 -6.70
CA CYS A 88 -4.49 11.34 -7.38
C CYS A 88 -5.24 12.52 -7.99
N TYR A 89 -5.41 13.64 -7.27
CA TYR A 89 -6.01 14.86 -7.84
C TYR A 89 -5.22 15.43 -9.02
N CYS A 90 -3.90 15.34 -8.99
CA CYS A 90 -3.05 15.80 -10.09
C CYS A 90 -3.19 14.94 -11.35
N ILE A 91 -3.41 13.62 -11.21
CA ILE A 91 -3.37 12.69 -12.35
C ILE A 91 -4.73 12.25 -12.87
N ILE A 92 -5.81 12.35 -12.09
CA ILE A 92 -7.15 11.85 -12.46
C ILE A 92 -7.72 12.56 -13.70
N GLY A 93 -7.34 13.82 -13.91
CA GLY A 93 -7.76 14.62 -15.08
C GLY A 93 -6.84 14.52 -16.29
N CYS A 94 -5.84 13.62 -16.27
CA CYS A 94 -4.96 13.45 -17.43
C CYS A 94 -5.69 12.81 -18.61
N GLU A 95 -5.40 13.29 -19.82
CA GLU A 95 -6.03 12.82 -21.07
C GLU A 95 -5.78 11.34 -21.36
N ASN A 96 -4.65 10.79 -20.91
CA ASN A 96 -4.33 9.37 -21.07
C ASN A 96 -3.42 8.87 -19.96
N LEU A 97 -3.34 7.54 -19.83
CA LEU A 97 -2.54 6.86 -18.82
C LEU A 97 -1.06 7.24 -18.87
N GLY A 98 -0.49 7.39 -20.07
CA GLY A 98 0.90 7.80 -20.23
C GLY A 98 1.20 9.16 -19.58
N LYS A 99 0.31 10.15 -19.79
CA LYS A 99 0.40 11.46 -19.13
C LYS A 99 0.19 11.37 -17.62
N ALA A 100 -0.74 10.52 -17.17
CA ALA A 100 -0.96 10.27 -15.74
C ALA A 100 0.28 9.69 -15.05
N ILE A 101 0.89 8.65 -15.62
CA ILE A 101 2.09 8.03 -15.06
C ILE A 101 3.27 9.02 -15.07
N LYS A 102 3.48 9.76 -16.16
CA LYS A 102 4.54 10.80 -16.21
C LYS A 102 4.38 11.84 -15.10
N ARG A 103 3.14 12.30 -14.87
CA ARG A 103 2.85 13.26 -13.80
C ARG A 103 3.03 12.66 -12.41
N ALA A 104 2.74 11.36 -12.23
CA ALA A 104 3.08 10.65 -11.00
C ALA A 104 4.60 10.57 -10.81
N CYS A 105 5.39 10.25 -11.84
CA CYS A 105 6.86 10.29 -11.79
C CYS A 105 7.36 11.68 -11.36
N GLU A 106 6.81 12.75 -11.93
CA GLU A 106 7.15 14.12 -11.55
C GLU A 106 6.81 14.42 -10.09
N PHE A 107 5.63 13.99 -9.63
CA PHE A 107 5.23 14.12 -8.23
C PHE A 107 6.25 13.47 -7.30
N PHE A 108 6.65 12.22 -7.58
CA PHE A 108 7.65 11.54 -6.75
C PHE A 108 9.01 12.21 -6.80
N ARG A 109 9.44 12.69 -7.96
CA ARG A 109 10.72 13.41 -8.12
C ARG A 109 10.76 14.74 -7.38
N THR A 110 9.63 15.42 -7.28
CA THR A 110 9.54 16.74 -6.63
C THR A 110 9.45 16.63 -5.11
N PHE A 111 8.73 15.62 -4.60
CA PHE A 111 8.39 15.55 -3.17
C PHE A 111 9.13 14.47 -2.37
N TYR A 112 9.86 13.55 -3.03
CA TYR A 112 10.53 12.42 -2.37
C TYR A 112 11.97 12.23 -2.83
N ASP A 113 12.75 11.55 -2.00
CA ASP A 113 14.15 11.22 -2.26
C ASP A 113 14.32 10.24 -3.44
N ALA A 114 15.56 10.16 -3.95
CA ALA A 114 15.92 9.40 -5.14
C ALA A 114 15.61 7.89 -5.07
N ASP A 115 15.52 7.34 -3.87
CA ASP A 115 15.25 5.91 -3.65
C ASP A 115 13.75 5.55 -3.73
N ALA A 116 12.87 6.56 -3.74
CA ALA A 116 11.42 6.43 -3.82
C ALA A 116 10.87 6.79 -5.22
N GLN A 117 11.71 6.79 -6.25
CA GLN A 117 11.31 7.25 -7.58
C GLN A 117 10.61 6.15 -8.36
N ILE A 118 9.47 6.49 -8.97
CA ILE A 118 8.84 5.69 -10.03
C ILE A 118 9.31 6.21 -11.39
N TYR A 119 9.51 5.32 -12.35
CA TYR A 119 9.91 5.69 -13.72
C TYR A 119 8.99 5.07 -14.75
N LEU A 120 8.98 5.69 -15.93
CA LEU A 120 8.25 5.21 -17.11
C LEU A 120 9.21 5.18 -18.30
N ASP A 121 9.43 3.98 -18.85
CA ASP A 121 10.08 3.77 -20.14
C ASP A 121 9.00 3.39 -21.16
N THR A 122 8.75 4.26 -22.14
CA THR A 122 7.75 4.02 -23.18
C THR A 122 8.44 3.49 -24.43
N ARG A 123 8.00 2.32 -24.90
CA ARG A 123 8.44 1.67 -26.13
C ARG A 123 7.33 1.73 -27.16
N LYS A 124 7.61 1.26 -28.38
CA LYS A 124 6.65 1.29 -29.49
C LYS A 124 5.33 0.57 -29.16
N ASP A 125 5.43 -0.65 -28.60
CA ASP A 125 4.29 -1.55 -28.36
C ASP A 125 4.18 -2.00 -26.88
N SER A 126 4.89 -1.32 -25.99
CA SER A 126 4.87 -1.61 -24.55
C SER A 126 5.34 -0.40 -23.73
N ALA A 127 5.04 -0.43 -22.44
CA ALA A 127 5.60 0.50 -21.48
C ALA A 127 6.11 -0.29 -20.27
N ILE A 128 7.18 0.19 -19.65
CA ILE A 128 7.76 -0.36 -18.43
C ILE A 128 7.59 0.70 -17.35
N VAL A 129 6.97 0.28 -16.24
CA VAL A 129 6.90 1.06 -15.01
C VAL A 129 7.64 0.28 -13.93
N GLY A 130 8.52 0.97 -13.21
CA GLY A 130 9.22 0.40 -12.07
C GLY A 130 9.46 1.46 -11.01
N TYR A 131 9.92 1.02 -9.84
CA TYR A 131 10.30 1.89 -8.74
C TYR A 131 11.65 1.45 -8.17
N GLY A 132 12.39 2.39 -7.59
CA GLY A 132 13.67 2.15 -6.95
C GLY A 132 14.84 2.88 -7.61
N SER A 133 15.94 2.98 -6.85
CA SER A 133 17.15 3.68 -7.26
C SER A 133 17.83 2.92 -8.40
N VAL A 134 18.06 3.60 -9.54
CA VAL A 134 18.97 3.13 -10.62
C VAL A 134 20.40 2.88 -10.08
N LYS A 135 20.69 3.26 -8.83
CA LYS A 135 22.04 3.25 -8.21
C LYS A 135 22.32 2.22 -7.11
N LYS A 136 21.45 1.26 -6.79
CA LYS A 136 21.87 0.12 -5.97
C LYS A 136 22.10 -1.11 -6.85
N GLY A 137 23.39 -1.37 -7.12
CA GLY A 137 23.81 -2.63 -7.69
C GLY A 137 23.31 -3.79 -6.82
N PHE A 138 22.74 -4.80 -7.48
CA PHE A 138 22.51 -6.16 -7.01
C PHE A 138 22.41 -6.29 -5.48
N ALA A 139 21.27 -5.90 -4.92
CA ALA A 139 20.97 -6.11 -3.51
C ALA A 139 20.19 -7.43 -3.32
N GLY A 140 20.87 -8.56 -3.53
CA GLY A 140 20.49 -9.88 -3.00
C GLY A 140 19.45 -10.68 -3.81
N ASP A 141 19.71 -11.98 -3.97
CA ASP A 141 18.93 -13.01 -4.70
C ASP A 141 17.47 -13.23 -4.20
N LYS A 142 16.92 -12.37 -3.34
CA LYS A 142 15.59 -12.55 -2.76
C LYS A 142 14.71 -11.34 -3.05
N VAL A 143 13.76 -11.55 -3.96
CA VAL A 143 12.60 -10.68 -4.14
C VAL A 143 11.88 -10.53 -2.81
N ASP A 144 11.80 -9.31 -2.29
CA ASP A 144 10.99 -9.04 -1.10
C ASP A 144 9.51 -9.17 -1.49
N ALA A 145 8.70 -9.79 -0.63
CA ALA A 145 7.26 -9.84 -0.82
C ALA A 145 6.67 -8.43 -0.95
N ALA A 146 7.26 -7.45 -0.26
CA ALA A 146 6.92 -6.04 -0.38
C ALA A 146 7.01 -5.54 -1.83
N ASP A 147 8.03 -5.97 -2.58
CA ASP A 147 8.24 -5.52 -3.96
C ASP A 147 7.13 -6.01 -4.89
N LEU A 148 6.82 -7.31 -4.78
CA LEU A 148 5.74 -7.93 -5.54
C LEU A 148 4.40 -7.25 -5.24
N TYR A 149 4.12 -6.98 -3.95
CA TYR A 149 2.88 -6.30 -3.56
C TYR A 149 2.84 -4.86 -4.10
N GLY A 150 3.94 -4.10 -4.00
CA GLY A 150 4.02 -2.74 -4.51
C GLY A 150 3.75 -2.65 -6.02
N LEU A 151 4.39 -3.52 -6.83
CA LEU A 151 4.13 -3.59 -8.27
C LEU A 151 2.68 -3.98 -8.57
N SER A 152 2.13 -4.93 -7.80
CA SER A 152 0.74 -5.37 -7.99
C SER A 152 -0.28 -4.27 -7.70
N ILE A 153 -0.01 -3.41 -6.71
CA ILE A 153 -0.90 -2.30 -6.34
C ILE A 153 -0.83 -1.21 -7.43
N TRP A 154 0.36 -0.84 -7.91
CA TRP A 154 0.51 0.11 -9.02
C TRP A 154 -0.19 -0.37 -10.29
N HIS A 155 -0.04 -1.64 -10.65
CA HIS A 155 -0.71 -2.22 -11.81
C HIS A 155 -2.24 -2.16 -11.68
N ARG A 156 -2.78 -2.57 -10.51
CA ARG A 156 -4.22 -2.46 -10.23
C ARG A 156 -4.72 -1.03 -10.25
N PHE A 157 -3.93 -0.10 -9.71
CA PHE A 157 -4.25 1.32 -9.70
C PHE A 157 -4.33 1.89 -11.12
N PHE A 158 -3.37 1.55 -12.00
CA PHE A 158 -3.42 1.98 -13.39
C PHE A 158 -4.58 1.36 -14.16
N CYS A 159 -4.88 0.07 -13.96
CA CYS A 159 -6.07 -0.56 -14.53
C CYS A 159 -7.35 0.14 -14.09
N TRP A 160 -7.45 0.50 -12.81
CA TRP A 160 -8.58 1.26 -12.28
C TRP A 160 -8.68 2.64 -12.92
N LEU A 161 -7.56 3.34 -13.07
CA LEU A 161 -7.51 4.70 -13.63
C LEU A 161 -8.04 4.75 -15.07
N VAL A 162 -7.81 3.70 -15.87
CA VAL A 162 -8.31 3.60 -17.25
C VAL A 162 -9.64 2.86 -17.38
N GLY A 163 -10.15 2.28 -16.29
CA GLY A 163 -11.37 1.47 -16.31
C GLY A 163 -11.27 0.18 -17.14
N SER A 164 -10.06 -0.31 -17.41
CA SER A 164 -9.81 -1.50 -18.23
C SER A 164 -8.63 -2.31 -17.72
N ASN A 165 -8.61 -3.61 -18.03
CA ASN A 165 -7.45 -4.46 -17.72
C ASN A 165 -6.28 -4.13 -18.66
N ILE A 166 -5.10 -3.89 -18.09
CA ILE A 166 -3.85 -3.72 -18.85
C ILE A 166 -3.12 -5.07 -18.83
N GLU A 167 -2.96 -5.67 -20.00
CA GLU A 167 -2.22 -6.93 -20.15
C GLU A 167 -0.78 -6.78 -19.64
N LEU A 168 -0.43 -7.60 -18.65
CA LEU A 168 0.90 -7.63 -18.06
C LEU A 168 1.77 -8.61 -18.84
N LYS A 169 2.72 -8.09 -19.63
CA LYS A 169 3.61 -8.92 -20.46
C LYS A 169 4.71 -9.60 -19.65
N GLU A 170 5.28 -8.88 -18.67
CA GLU A 170 6.43 -9.35 -17.90
C GLU A 170 6.53 -8.57 -16.58
N VAL A 171 7.09 -9.20 -15.55
CA VAL A 171 7.52 -8.58 -14.30
C VAL A 171 8.97 -8.96 -14.05
N ARG A 172 9.82 -7.97 -13.75
CA ARG A 172 11.24 -8.17 -13.44
C ARG A 172 11.53 -7.67 -12.04
N PHE A 173 12.25 -8.49 -11.29
CA PHE A 173 12.83 -8.12 -10.01
C PHE A 173 14.35 -8.08 -10.17
N ALA A 174 15.00 -7.20 -9.40
CA ALA A 174 16.46 -7.06 -9.37
C ALA A 174 17.05 -7.87 -8.22
#